data_AF-A0A350YL85-F1
#
_entry.id   AF-A0A350YL85-F1
#
_cell.length_a   1.000
_cell.length_b   1.000
_cell.length_c   1.000
_cell.angle_alpha   90.00
_cell.angle_beta   90.00
_cell.angle_gamma   90.00
#
_symmetry.space_group_name_H-M   'P 1'
#
loop_
_entity.id
_entity.type
_entity.pdbx_description
1 polymer ?
#
loop_
_entity_poly.entity_id
_entity_poly.type
_entity_poly.pdbx_seq_one_letter_code
_entity_poly.pdbx_strand_id
1 'polypeptide(L)'
;MKHILFYILCFFFCAASPAFAATSITIQETQSLTFPTIGLPSAGTTNLTISPLNSSTSGTATILSGTASRGTYTLTAKGKGGISISIDITGITTGNAGLTLSAFRGFYRSQTISSFPSSTLPLPAVSPGTPLYLGATVTADSTVPAGSYTGSFDITVFVQ
;
A
#
# COMPACT_ATOMS: atom_id res chain seq x y z
N MET A 1 -25.91 34.76 67.39
CA MET A 1 -25.27 35.41 66.22
C MET A 1 -23.76 35.26 66.33
N LYS A 2 -23.16 34.39 65.50
CA LYS A 2 -21.74 34.41 65.13
C LYS A 2 -21.54 33.38 64.00
N HIS A 3 -21.49 33.90 62.77
CA HIS A 3 -21.02 33.21 61.57
C HIS A 3 -19.49 33.19 61.59
N ILE A 4 -18.86 32.07 61.21
CA ILE A 4 -17.51 31.94 60.61
C ILE A 4 -17.53 30.54 59.95
N LEU A 5 -17.93 30.42 58.68
CA LEU A 5 -17.15 30.57 57.44
C LEU A 5 -16.17 29.39 57.23
N PHE A 6 -16.68 28.39 56.50
CA PHE A 6 -16.02 27.15 56.11
C PHE A 6 -15.34 27.37 54.75
N TYR A 7 -14.01 27.51 54.71
CA TYR A 7 -13.24 27.62 53.46
C TYR A 7 -12.86 26.21 52.98
N ILE A 8 -13.64 25.67 52.04
CA ILE A 8 -13.25 24.47 51.28
C ILE A 8 -12.31 24.93 50.17
N LEU A 9 -11.03 24.61 50.35
CA LEU A 9 -9.99 24.72 49.33
C LEU A 9 -10.24 23.61 48.29
N CYS A 10 -11.00 23.91 47.24
CA CYS A 10 -11.11 23.04 46.06
C CYS A 10 -9.78 23.02 45.32
N PHE A 11 -8.95 22.01 45.60
CA PHE A 11 -7.79 21.65 44.79
C PHE A 11 -8.33 21.10 43.45
N PHE A 12 -8.38 21.95 42.43
CA PHE A 12 -8.71 21.55 41.06
C PHE A 12 -7.53 20.73 40.52
N PHE A 13 -7.52 19.43 40.79
CA PHE A 13 -6.58 18.49 40.18
C PHE A 13 -6.98 18.33 38.71
N CYS A 14 -6.50 19.25 37.87
CA CYS A 14 -6.55 19.12 36.43
C CYS A 14 -5.63 17.95 36.05
N ALA A 15 -6.18 16.74 36.02
CA ALA A 15 -5.54 15.59 35.41
C ALA A 15 -5.44 15.89 33.91
N ALA A 16 -4.33 16.48 33.48
CA ALA A 16 -3.92 16.47 32.10
C ALA A 16 -3.65 14.99 31.75
N SER A 17 -4.65 14.30 31.23
CA SER A 17 -4.48 12.98 30.63
C SER A 17 -3.36 13.12 29.59
N PRO A 18 -2.30 12.30 29.63
CA PRO A 18 -1.36 12.28 28.52
C PRO A 18 -2.15 11.83 27.30
N ALA A 19 -2.38 12.76 26.37
CA ALA A 19 -2.88 12.43 25.05
C ALA A 19 -1.81 11.57 24.39
N PHE A 20 -2.00 10.25 24.40
CA PHE A 20 -1.20 9.35 23.60
C PHE A 20 -1.40 9.78 22.15
N ALA A 21 -0.37 10.38 21.54
CA ALA A 21 -0.39 10.71 20.13
C ALA A 21 -0.51 9.39 19.36
N ALA A 22 -1.73 9.09 18.89
CA ALA A 22 -1.99 7.92 18.05
C ALA A 22 -1.08 7.98 16.82
N THR A 23 -0.46 6.85 16.50
CA THR A 23 0.39 6.80 15.31
C THR A 23 -0.46 6.59 14.08
N SER A 24 -0.29 7.48 13.13
CA SER A 24 -0.94 7.42 11.83
C SER A 24 0.10 7.25 10.74
N ILE A 25 -0.24 6.47 9.72
CA ILE A 25 0.57 6.31 8.52
C ILE A 25 -0.11 7.04 7.38
N THR A 26 0.62 7.92 6.70
CA THR A 26 0.18 8.53 5.45
C THR A 26 0.88 7.85 4.28
N ILE A 27 0.13 7.57 3.22
CA ILE A 27 0.64 6.96 1.99
C ILE A 27 0.55 8.01 0.90
N GLN A 28 1.64 8.19 0.15
CA GLN A 28 1.69 9.05 -1.01
C GLN A 28 2.15 8.25 -2.23
N GLU A 29 1.33 8.18 -3.26
CA GLU A 29 1.75 7.63 -4.54
C GLU A 29 2.78 8.56 -5.20
N THR A 30 3.96 8.02 -5.48
CA THR A 30 5.06 8.72 -6.16
C THR A 30 5.16 8.26 -7.62
N GLN A 31 4.81 7.00 -7.88
CA GLN A 31 4.75 6.41 -9.21
C GLN A 31 3.69 5.32 -9.26
N SER A 32 2.81 5.38 -10.25
CA SER A 32 1.80 4.34 -10.48
C SER A 32 2.43 3.07 -11.05
N LEU A 33 1.87 1.91 -10.69
CA LEU A 33 2.19 0.65 -11.34
C LEU A 33 1.67 0.69 -12.79
N THR A 34 2.54 0.52 -13.77
CA THR A 34 2.19 0.60 -15.20
C THR A 34 2.69 -0.63 -15.95
N PHE A 35 1.81 -1.25 -16.72
CA PHE A 35 2.14 -2.36 -17.60
C PHE A 35 2.39 -1.87 -19.03
N PRO A 36 3.32 -2.50 -19.76
CA PRO A 36 3.54 -2.21 -21.18
C PRO A 36 2.38 -2.76 -22.02
N THR A 37 2.36 -2.39 -23.30
CA THR A 37 1.44 -2.97 -24.27
C THR A 37 1.84 -4.42 -24.54
N ILE A 38 0.93 -5.36 -24.32
CA ILE A 38 1.16 -6.78 -24.57
C ILE A 38 0.32 -7.30 -25.74
N GLY A 39 0.82 -8.33 -26.41
CA GLY A 39 0.06 -9.12 -27.37
C GLY A 39 -0.95 -10.00 -26.62
N LEU A 40 -2.21 -9.88 -27.00
CA LEU A 40 -3.28 -10.68 -26.40
C LEU A 40 -3.25 -12.13 -26.93
N PRO A 41 -3.62 -13.11 -26.10
CA PRO A 41 -3.59 -14.50 -26.50
C PRO A 41 -4.73 -14.78 -27.49
N SER A 42 -4.42 -15.49 -28.58
CA SER A 42 -5.45 -16.00 -29.51
C SER A 42 -6.21 -17.19 -28.92
N ALA A 43 -5.60 -17.93 -27.99
CA ALA A 43 -6.21 -18.99 -27.20
C ALA A 43 -5.49 -19.11 -25.84
N GLY A 44 -6.23 -19.50 -24.80
CA GLY A 44 -5.68 -19.73 -23.46
C GLY A 44 -5.49 -18.44 -22.65
N THR A 45 -4.48 -18.44 -21.77
CA THR A 45 -4.16 -17.30 -20.90
C THR A 45 -2.72 -16.86 -21.09
N THR A 46 -2.48 -15.56 -20.98
CA THR A 46 -1.14 -14.98 -20.93
C THR A 46 -0.96 -14.16 -19.68
N ASN A 47 0.27 -14.10 -19.17
CA ASN A 47 0.57 -13.31 -17.98
C ASN A 47 1.82 -12.45 -18.16
N LEU A 48 1.83 -11.35 -17.40
CA LEU A 48 2.98 -10.48 -17.27
C LEU A 48 3.11 -10.04 -15.81
N THR A 49 4.24 -10.38 -15.21
CA THR A 49 4.62 -9.99 -13.86
C THR A 49 5.61 -8.83 -13.91
N ILE A 50 5.39 -7.81 -13.08
CA ILE A 50 6.36 -6.72 -12.84
C ILE A 50 7.01 -6.95 -11.48
N SER A 51 8.33 -6.92 -11.44
CA SER A 51 9.11 -7.05 -10.20
C SER A 51 9.10 -5.75 -9.38
N PRO A 52 8.82 -5.79 -8.06
CA PRO A 52 8.91 -4.62 -7.19
C PRO A 52 10.35 -4.14 -6.98
N LEU A 53 11.38 -4.93 -7.31
CA LEU A 53 12.78 -4.59 -7.02
C LEU A 53 13.42 -3.69 -8.08
N ASN A 54 13.11 -3.93 -9.35
CA ASN A 54 13.83 -3.38 -10.50
C ASN A 54 12.92 -3.09 -11.70
N SER A 55 11.59 -3.22 -11.55
CA SER A 55 10.62 -3.07 -12.65
C SER A 55 10.83 -4.05 -13.81
N SER A 56 11.62 -5.11 -13.63
CA SER A 56 11.80 -6.13 -14.66
C SER A 56 10.50 -6.87 -14.90
N THR A 57 10.25 -7.24 -16.15
CA THR A 57 9.09 -8.04 -16.54
C THR A 57 9.46 -9.51 -16.68
N SER A 58 8.51 -10.39 -16.39
CA SER A 58 8.59 -11.83 -16.65
C SER A 58 7.20 -12.40 -16.92
N GLY A 59 7.09 -13.50 -17.66
CA GLY A 59 5.81 -14.15 -17.92
C GLY A 59 5.73 -14.71 -19.34
N THR A 60 4.52 -15.04 -19.77
CA THR A 60 4.24 -15.60 -21.10
C THR A 60 3.78 -14.57 -22.13
N ALA A 61 3.51 -13.33 -21.71
CA ALA A 61 3.03 -12.28 -22.60
C ALA A 61 4.16 -11.71 -23.48
N THR A 62 3.88 -11.58 -24.77
CA THR A 62 4.76 -10.86 -25.70
C THR A 62 4.58 -9.36 -25.51
N ILE A 63 5.67 -8.65 -25.21
CA ILE A 63 5.65 -7.19 -25.10
C ILE A 63 5.76 -6.60 -26.51
N LEU A 64 4.79 -5.77 -26.89
CA LEU A 64 4.75 -5.10 -28.19
C LEU A 64 5.40 -3.71 -28.15
N SER A 65 5.17 -2.96 -27.07
CA SER A 65 5.71 -1.60 -26.89
C SER A 65 5.55 -1.11 -25.45
N GLY A 66 6.25 -0.02 -25.13
CA GLY A 66 6.19 0.62 -23.81
C GLY A 66 7.10 -0.02 -22.77
N THR A 67 7.18 0.60 -21.60
CA THR A 67 8.05 0.18 -20.51
C THR A 67 7.21 -0.11 -19.27
N ALA A 68 7.47 -1.26 -18.64
CA ALA A 68 6.87 -1.56 -17.35
C ALA A 68 7.45 -0.66 -16.26
N SER A 69 6.60 -0.22 -15.34
CA SER A 69 7.05 0.46 -14.13
C SER A 69 6.38 -0.11 -12.91
N ARG A 70 7.16 -0.39 -11.87
CA ARG A 70 6.66 -0.75 -10.55
C ARG A 70 5.93 0.44 -9.91
N GLY A 71 4.97 0.13 -9.06
CA GLY A 71 4.38 1.15 -8.19
C GLY A 71 5.40 1.60 -7.14
N THR A 72 5.47 2.90 -6.87
CA THR A 72 6.30 3.47 -5.80
C THR A 72 5.42 4.34 -4.92
N TYR A 73 5.36 3.99 -3.63
CA TYR A 73 4.55 4.66 -2.63
C TYR A 73 5.43 5.05 -1.45
N THR A 74 5.30 6.29 -0.97
CA THR A 74 6.03 6.76 0.20
C THR A 74 5.12 6.66 1.42
N LEU A 75 5.51 5.83 2.38
CA LEU A 75 4.83 5.69 3.66
C LEU A 75 5.52 6.59 4.68
N THR A 76 4.76 7.42 5.39
CA THR A 76 5.30 8.32 6.42
C THR A 76 4.55 8.11 7.72
N ALA A 77 5.29 7.84 8.80
CA ALA A 77 4.69 7.77 10.14
C ALA A 77 4.56 9.16 10.75
N LYS A 78 3.47 9.40 11.47
CA LYS A 78 3.29 10.54 12.37
C LYS A 78 2.95 10.01 13.76
N GLY A 79 3.69 10.44 14.78
CA GLY A 79 3.53 9.98 16.17
C GLY A 79 4.69 9.11 16.66
N LYS A 80 4.58 8.60 17.89
CA LYS A 80 5.61 7.77 18.57
C LYS A 80 5.08 6.41 19.08
N GLY A 81 3.91 6.00 18.61
CA GLY A 81 3.28 4.72 18.95
C GLY A 81 3.45 3.68 17.84
N GLY A 82 3.23 2.41 18.18
CA GLY A 82 3.39 1.29 17.25
C GLY A 82 4.85 0.87 17.07
N ILE A 83 5.06 -0.45 17.01
CA ILE A 83 6.38 -1.05 16.80
C ILE A 83 6.54 -1.59 15.38
N SER A 84 5.42 -1.89 14.74
CA SER A 84 5.38 -2.43 13.38
C SER A 84 4.12 -1.99 12.63
N ILE A 85 4.09 -2.26 11.34
CA ILE A 85 2.93 -2.10 10.48
C ILE A 85 2.59 -3.41 9.77
N SER A 86 1.34 -3.52 9.37
CA SER A 86 0.84 -4.48 8.40
C SER A 86 0.34 -3.71 7.19
N ILE A 87 0.64 -4.20 5.99
CA ILE A 87 0.18 -3.61 4.73
C ILE A 87 -0.68 -4.66 4.04
N ASP A 88 -1.84 -4.26 3.54
CA ASP A 88 -2.75 -5.09 2.77
C ASP A 88 -3.12 -4.42 1.45
N ILE A 89 -3.44 -5.23 0.44
CA ILE A 89 -3.88 -4.78 -0.88
C ILE A 89 -5.26 -5.35 -1.15
N THR A 90 -6.23 -4.46 -1.30
CA THR A 90 -7.65 -4.77 -1.45
C THR A 90 -8.25 -4.01 -2.62
N GLY A 91 -9.57 -4.10 -2.84
CA GLY A 91 -10.26 -3.26 -3.83
C GLY A 91 -9.79 -3.45 -5.27
N ILE A 92 -9.23 -4.62 -5.59
CA ILE A 92 -8.63 -4.88 -6.90
C ILE A 92 -9.73 -4.91 -7.97
N THR A 93 -9.60 -4.03 -8.94
CA THR A 93 -10.51 -3.93 -10.08
C THR A 93 -9.71 -3.78 -11.37
N THR A 94 -10.20 -4.41 -12.41
CA THR A 94 -9.68 -4.32 -13.78
C THR A 94 -10.84 -3.86 -14.65
N GLY A 95 -10.57 -2.98 -15.63
CA GLY A 95 -11.59 -2.47 -16.55
C GLY A 95 -12.21 -3.53 -17.48
N ASN A 96 -11.91 -4.82 -17.30
CA ASN A 96 -12.42 -5.93 -18.09
C ASN A 96 -12.41 -7.24 -17.28
N ALA A 97 -13.45 -8.07 -17.43
CA ALA A 97 -13.59 -9.34 -16.69
C ALA A 97 -12.59 -10.43 -17.10
N GLY A 98 -12.09 -10.42 -18.34
CA GLY A 98 -11.04 -11.32 -18.82
C GLY A 98 -9.63 -10.90 -18.41
N LEU A 99 -9.51 -9.74 -17.75
CA LEU A 99 -8.27 -9.26 -17.14
C LEU A 99 -8.31 -9.46 -15.64
N THR A 100 -7.25 -10.04 -15.09
CA THR A 100 -7.07 -10.15 -13.65
C THR A 100 -5.74 -9.52 -13.24
N LEU A 101 -5.77 -8.80 -12.12
CA LEU A 101 -4.58 -8.25 -11.49
C LEU A 101 -4.38 -8.99 -10.16
N SER A 102 -3.27 -9.68 -10.00
CA SER A 102 -3.05 -10.60 -8.88
C SER A 102 -1.57 -10.75 -8.54
N ALA A 103 -1.27 -11.65 -7.61
CA ALA A 103 0.10 -11.98 -7.18
C ALA A 103 0.93 -10.72 -6.87
N PHE A 104 0.34 -9.81 -6.08
CA PHE A 104 1.03 -8.61 -5.64
C PHE A 104 2.24 -8.97 -4.79
N ARG A 105 3.36 -8.33 -5.08
CA ARG A 105 4.62 -8.47 -4.34
C ARG A 105 5.14 -7.09 -4.00
N GLY A 106 5.80 -6.98 -2.85
CA GLY A 106 6.33 -5.73 -2.35
C GLY A 106 7.83 -5.78 -2.09
N PHE A 107 8.44 -4.62 -2.00
CA PHE A 107 9.75 -4.43 -1.40
C PHE A 107 9.72 -3.20 -0.50
N TYR A 108 10.10 -3.40 0.76
CA TYR A 108 10.00 -2.39 1.80
C TYR A 108 11.14 -2.54 2.80
N ARG A 109 11.93 -1.47 3.04
CA ARG A 109 13.08 -1.46 3.97
C ARG A 109 14.00 -2.69 3.87
N SER A 110 14.41 -3.04 2.65
CA SER A 110 15.25 -4.21 2.37
C SER A 110 14.61 -5.57 2.62
N GLN A 111 13.28 -5.62 2.81
CA GLN A 111 12.51 -6.85 2.95
C GLN A 111 11.65 -7.06 1.71
N THR A 112 11.71 -8.27 1.15
CA THR A 112 10.80 -8.70 0.09
C THR A 112 9.49 -9.18 0.71
N ILE A 113 8.38 -8.60 0.27
CA ILE A 113 7.03 -9.02 0.62
C ILE A 113 6.56 -9.96 -0.50
N SER A 114 6.44 -11.25 -0.20
CA SER A 114 6.02 -12.26 -1.19
C SER A 114 4.51 -12.27 -1.44
N SER A 115 3.73 -11.77 -0.50
CA SER A 115 2.26 -11.79 -0.53
C SER A 115 1.68 -10.74 0.41
N PHE A 116 0.45 -10.32 0.12
CA PHE A 116 -0.37 -9.46 0.98
C PHE A 116 -1.58 -10.24 1.51
N PRO A 117 -2.03 -9.99 2.76
CA PRO A 117 -1.51 -9.02 3.72
C PRO A 117 -0.11 -9.39 4.23
N SER A 118 0.73 -8.38 4.39
CA SER A 118 2.02 -8.46 5.06
C SER A 118 1.87 -8.09 6.53
N SER A 119 2.74 -8.58 7.40
CA SER A 119 2.69 -8.27 8.83
C SER A 119 4.08 -8.05 9.39
N THR A 120 4.18 -7.44 10.58
CA THR A 120 5.44 -7.24 11.31
C THR A 120 6.50 -6.42 10.57
N LEU A 121 6.07 -5.57 9.62
CA LEU A 121 6.99 -4.69 8.90
C LEU A 121 7.45 -3.55 9.81
N PRO A 122 8.71 -3.10 9.70
CA PRO A 122 9.20 -2.00 10.52
C PRO A 122 8.41 -0.71 10.26
N LEU A 123 8.23 0.13 11.29
CA LEU A 123 7.56 1.43 11.16
C LEU A 123 8.29 2.31 10.10
N PRO A 124 7.55 3.03 9.24
CA PRO A 124 8.16 3.97 8.29
C PRO A 124 8.78 5.17 9.02
N ALA A 125 9.77 5.78 8.40
CA ALA A 125 10.38 7.00 8.88
C ALA A 125 9.38 8.18 8.88
N VAL A 126 9.58 9.13 9.78
CA VAL A 126 8.77 10.36 9.86
C VAL A 126 9.17 11.37 8.78
N SER A 127 10.43 11.38 8.37
CA SER A 127 10.96 12.18 7.25
C SER A 127 12.30 11.58 6.80
N PRO A 128 12.56 11.37 5.49
CA PRO A 128 11.73 11.73 4.33
C PRO A 128 10.62 10.70 3.98
N GLY A 129 10.17 9.89 4.95
CA GLY A 129 9.28 8.76 4.67
C GLY A 129 10.06 7.52 4.23
N THR A 130 9.35 6.44 3.94
CA THR A 130 9.95 5.16 3.56
C THR A 130 9.28 4.61 2.30
N PRO A 131 10.05 4.28 1.25
CA PRO A 131 9.47 3.78 0.02
C PRO A 131 8.98 2.33 0.19
N LEU A 132 7.78 2.09 -0.32
CA LEU A 132 7.20 0.81 -0.64
C LEU A 132 7.16 0.69 -2.16
N TYR A 133 7.81 -0.34 -2.68
CA TYR A 133 7.73 -0.67 -4.09
C TYR A 133 6.78 -1.84 -4.29
N LEU A 134 5.86 -1.74 -5.26
CA LEU A 134 4.88 -2.76 -5.57
C LEU A 134 5.03 -3.25 -7.00
N GLY A 135 4.95 -4.57 -7.15
CA GLY A 135 4.83 -5.27 -8.41
C GLY A 135 3.60 -6.16 -8.37
N ALA A 136 3.05 -6.48 -9.53
CA ALA A 136 1.90 -7.37 -9.64
C ALA A 136 1.98 -8.17 -10.94
N THR A 137 1.11 -9.16 -11.04
CA THR A 137 0.90 -9.95 -12.24
C THR A 137 -0.43 -9.58 -12.87
N VAL A 138 -0.40 -9.16 -14.13
CA VAL A 138 -1.61 -9.10 -14.95
C VAL A 138 -1.75 -10.41 -15.71
N THR A 139 -2.95 -11.00 -15.71
CA THR A 139 -3.28 -12.16 -16.53
C THR A 139 -4.46 -11.80 -17.43
N ALA A 140 -4.32 -12.08 -18.72
CA ALA A 140 -5.34 -11.87 -19.73
C ALA A 140 -5.73 -13.20 -20.36
N ASP A 141 -7.04 -13.43 -20.52
CA ASP A 141 -7.57 -14.55 -21.30
C ASP A 141 -7.84 -14.16 -22.76
N SER A 142 -8.25 -15.13 -23.58
CA SER A 142 -8.55 -14.93 -25.00
C SER A 142 -9.84 -14.14 -25.28
N THR A 143 -10.60 -13.75 -24.25
CA THR A 143 -11.82 -12.95 -24.40
C THR A 143 -11.54 -11.45 -24.34
N VAL A 144 -10.36 -11.05 -23.87
CA VAL A 144 -9.96 -9.65 -23.76
C VAL A 144 -9.80 -9.04 -25.15
N PRO A 145 -10.55 -7.97 -25.48
CA PRO A 145 -10.34 -7.25 -26.73
C PRO A 145 -9.02 -6.47 -26.75
N ALA A 146 -8.52 -6.14 -27.94
CA ALA A 146 -7.41 -5.21 -28.07
C ALA A 146 -7.81 -3.82 -27.55
N GLY A 147 -7.01 -3.26 -26.64
CA GLY A 147 -7.28 -1.96 -26.05
C GLY A 147 -6.36 -1.61 -24.90
N SER A 148 -6.56 -0.42 -24.35
CA SER A 148 -5.93 0.02 -23.10
C SER A 148 -6.92 -0.15 -21.97
N TYR A 149 -6.45 -0.74 -20.86
CA TYR A 149 -7.26 -1.02 -19.69
C TYR A 149 -6.63 -0.37 -18.47
N THR A 150 -7.47 0.29 -17.68
CA THR A 150 -7.08 0.78 -16.36
C THR A 150 -7.45 -0.25 -15.30
N GLY A 151 -6.64 -0.32 -14.26
CA GLY A 151 -6.92 -1.10 -13.07
C GLY A 151 -6.73 -0.22 -11.84
N SER A 152 -7.38 -0.59 -10.74
CA SER A 152 -7.24 0.08 -9.45
C SER A 152 -7.13 -0.95 -8.34
N PHE A 153 -6.48 -0.57 -7.25
CA PHE A 153 -6.40 -1.32 -6.02
C PHE A 153 -6.18 -0.35 -4.87
N ASP A 154 -6.57 -0.76 -3.67
CA ASP A 154 -6.42 0.00 -2.44
C ASP A 154 -5.23 -0.54 -1.65
N ILE A 155 -4.44 0.36 -1.08
CA ILE A 155 -3.38 0.01 -0.11
C ILE A 155 -3.86 0.43 1.27
N THR A 156 -4.04 -0.55 2.16
CA THR A 156 -4.40 -0.29 3.56
C THR A 156 -3.20 -0.59 4.46
N VAL A 157 -2.93 0.30 5.42
CA VAL A 157 -1.84 0.14 6.37
C VAL A 157 -2.39 0.18 7.79
N PHE A 158 -2.09 -0.86 8.57
CA PHE A 158 -2.47 -0.99 9.97
C PHE A 158 -1.23 -0.84 10.85
N VAL A 159 -1.33 -0.02 11.90
CA VAL A 159 -0.29 0.09 12.94
C VAL A 159 -0.52 -1.01 13.97
N GLN A 160 0.55 -1.70 14.36
CA GLN A 160 0.56 -2.80 15.34
C GLN A 160 1.36 -2.41 16.60
#